data_AF-A0A522AHS0-F1
#
_entry.id   AF-A0A522AHS0-F1
#
_cell.length_a   1.000
_cell.length_b   1.000
_cell.length_c   1.000
_cell.angle_alpha   90.00
_cell.angle_beta   90.00
_cell.angle_gamma   90.00
#
_symmetry.space_group_name_H-M   'P 1'
#
loop_
_entity.id
_entity.type
_entity.pdbx_description
1 polymer ?
#
loop_
_entity_poly.entity_id
_entity_poly.type
_entity_poly.pdbx_seq_one_letter_code
_entity_poly.pdbx_strand_id
1 'polypeptide(L)'
;MSENFTVKSMQVGAEIVGLSEGAESDPEVKAELYAAWLKHGVLIFKDINSTEKHLAISRCFGELEIHPFPPARSREHPLLIEIGGDNRNQAYVYDESDLRVNRIAWHRDTAYTPDIC
;
A
#
# COMPACT_ATOMS: atom_id res chain seq x y z
N MET A 1 34.58 -2.87 -18.59
CA MET A 1 33.52 -2.65 -17.59
C MET A 1 34.15 -2.87 -16.22
N SER A 2 34.06 -1.92 -15.30
CA SER A 2 34.70 -2.02 -13.97
C SER A 2 34.00 -3.07 -13.10
N GLU A 3 34.74 -4.03 -12.57
CA GLU A 3 34.28 -5.09 -11.65
C GLU A 3 34.14 -4.59 -10.20
N ASN A 4 33.43 -3.48 -9.98
CA ASN A 4 33.36 -2.87 -8.64
C ASN A 4 32.25 -3.47 -7.76
N PHE A 5 31.30 -4.22 -8.35
CA PHE A 5 30.18 -4.80 -7.61
C PHE A 5 29.59 -6.01 -8.33
N THR A 6 28.96 -6.88 -7.55
CA THR A 6 28.15 -7.98 -8.04
C THR A 6 26.70 -7.74 -7.62
N VAL A 7 25.78 -7.72 -8.58
CA VAL A 7 24.35 -7.62 -8.31
C VAL A 7 23.80 -8.99 -7.96
N LYS A 8 23.01 -9.08 -6.88
CA LYS A 8 22.23 -10.27 -6.50
C LYS A 8 20.79 -9.86 -6.28
N SER A 9 19.86 -10.56 -6.92
CA SER A 9 18.43 -10.36 -6.69
C SER A 9 18.03 -10.91 -5.32
N MET A 10 17.12 -10.20 -4.64
CA MET A 10 16.48 -10.68 -3.42
C MET A 10 14.99 -10.86 -3.67
N GLN A 11 14.39 -11.86 -3.03
CA GLN A 11 12.95 -11.98 -2.98
C GLN A 11 12.38 -10.88 -2.08
N VAL A 12 11.39 -10.15 -2.58
CA VAL A 12 10.64 -9.15 -1.83
C VAL A 12 9.17 -9.55 -1.87
N GLY A 13 8.58 -9.74 -0.68
CA GLY A 13 7.16 -10.03 -0.54
C GLY A 13 6.72 -11.49 -0.72
N ALA A 14 5.41 -11.69 -0.58
CA ALA A 14 4.70 -12.95 -0.74
C ALA A 14 3.28 -12.72 -1.29
N GLU A 15 2.68 -13.77 -1.87
CA GLU A 15 1.29 -13.76 -2.32
C GLU A 15 0.38 -14.47 -1.31
N ILE A 16 -0.80 -13.91 -1.08
CA ILE A 16 -1.90 -14.56 -0.35
C ILE A 16 -2.90 -15.06 -1.41
N VAL A 17 -3.09 -16.38 -1.45
CA VAL A 17 -3.93 -17.07 -2.43
C VAL A 17 -4.99 -17.90 -1.70
N GLY A 18 -6.23 -17.88 -2.18
CA GLY A 18 -7.30 -18.69 -1.62
C GLY A 18 -7.77 -18.24 -0.22
N LEU A 19 -7.69 -16.94 0.09
CA LEU A 19 -8.28 -16.41 1.32
C LEU A 19 -9.81 -16.54 1.24
N SER A 20 -10.37 -17.47 2.03
CA SER A 20 -11.80 -17.71 2.08
C SER A 20 -12.60 -16.45 2.41
N GLU A 21 -13.85 -16.39 1.93
CA GLU A 21 -14.77 -15.30 2.25
C GLU A 21 -15.03 -15.24 3.76
N GLY A 22 -14.91 -14.05 4.34
CA GLY A 22 -15.08 -13.81 5.77
C GLY A 22 -13.93 -14.28 6.68
N ALA A 23 -12.91 -14.97 6.17
CA ALA A 23 -11.78 -15.45 6.99
C ALA A 23 -11.01 -14.32 7.70
N GLU A 24 -10.96 -13.13 7.09
CA GLU A 24 -10.37 -11.92 7.67
C GLU A 24 -11.06 -11.43 8.95
N SER A 25 -12.24 -11.97 9.28
CA SER A 25 -12.92 -11.69 10.55
C SER A 25 -12.43 -12.58 11.70
N ASP A 26 -11.82 -13.73 11.40
CA ASP A 26 -11.28 -14.69 12.36
C ASP A 26 -10.02 -14.13 13.03
N PRO A 27 -9.97 -14.05 14.37
CA PRO A 27 -8.78 -13.59 15.10
C PRO A 27 -7.49 -14.38 14.78
N GLU A 28 -7.59 -15.69 14.54
CA GLU A 28 -6.42 -16.52 14.23
C GLU A 28 -5.88 -16.16 12.84
N VAL A 29 -6.75 -16.05 11.84
CA VAL A 29 -6.38 -15.63 10.48
C VAL A 29 -5.79 -14.22 10.47
N LYS A 30 -6.35 -13.28 11.26
CA LYS A 30 -5.77 -11.94 11.40
C LYS A 30 -4.33 -11.98 11.93
N ALA A 31 -4.08 -12.77 12.97
CA ALA A 31 -2.76 -12.93 13.55
C ALA A 31 -1.78 -13.56 12.54
N GLU A 32 -2.22 -14.56 11.77
CA GLU A 32 -1.42 -15.17 10.71
C GLU A 32 -1.08 -14.19 9.58
N LEU A 33 -2.06 -13.40 9.12
CA LEU A 33 -1.84 -12.37 8.10
C LEU A 33 -0.85 -11.30 8.58
N TYR A 34 -0.99 -10.84 9.82
CA TYR A 34 -0.07 -9.88 10.42
C TYR A 34 1.36 -10.45 10.52
N ALA A 35 1.49 -11.69 11.01
CA ALA A 35 2.79 -12.37 11.08
C ALA A 35 3.43 -12.59 9.70
N ALA A 36 2.62 -12.91 8.67
CA ALA A 36 3.09 -13.02 7.29
C ALA A 36 3.61 -11.68 6.77
N TRP A 37 2.94 -10.58 7.08
CA TRP A 37 3.41 -9.24 6.70
C TRP A 37 4.74 -8.89 7.37
N LEU A 38 4.88 -9.12 8.68
CA LEU A 38 6.14 -8.89 9.40
C LEU A 38 7.30 -9.70 8.82
N LYS A 39 7.04 -10.91 8.34
CA LYS A 39 8.05 -11.80 7.75
C LYS A 39 8.46 -11.39 6.33
N HIS A 40 7.51 -10.96 5.50
CA HIS A 40 7.72 -10.80 4.06
C HIS A 40 7.80 -9.33 3.59
N GLY A 41 7.37 -8.37 4.42
CA GLY A 41 7.40 -6.93 4.15
C GLY A 41 6.32 -6.44 3.15
N VAL A 42 6.01 -7.24 2.14
CA VAL A 42 4.98 -6.96 1.12
C VAL A 42 4.09 -8.19 0.95
N LEU A 43 2.77 -8.01 1.01
CA LEU A 43 1.79 -9.06 0.72
C LEU A 43 0.94 -8.65 -0.48
N ILE A 44 0.74 -9.57 -1.42
CA ILE A 44 -0.15 -9.39 -2.58
C ILE A 44 -1.34 -10.33 -2.42
N PHE A 45 -2.54 -9.78 -2.21
CA PHE A 45 -3.78 -10.54 -2.15
C PHE A 45 -4.37 -10.70 -3.56
N LYS A 46 -4.66 -11.93 -3.96
CA LYS A 46 -5.35 -12.22 -5.22
C LYS A 46 -6.86 -12.25 -5.04
N ASP A 47 -7.58 -12.02 -6.14
CA ASP A 47 -9.04 -12.19 -6.25
C ASP A 47 -9.88 -11.32 -5.31
N ILE A 48 -9.41 -10.10 -5.01
CA ILE A 48 -10.17 -9.10 -4.24
C ILE A 48 -10.98 -8.23 -5.19
N ASN A 49 -12.30 -8.38 -5.18
CA ASN A 49 -13.21 -7.75 -6.15
C ASN A 49 -14.24 -6.79 -5.53
N SER A 50 -14.14 -6.48 -4.23
CA SER A 50 -15.03 -5.53 -3.56
C SER A 50 -14.29 -4.59 -2.61
N THR A 51 -14.83 -3.39 -2.44
CA THR A 51 -14.34 -2.38 -1.48
C THR A 51 -14.46 -2.90 -0.04
N GLU A 52 -15.53 -3.61 0.27
CA GLU A 52 -15.80 -4.15 1.60
C GLU A 52 -14.73 -5.17 1.98
N LYS A 53 -14.39 -6.09 1.08
CA LYS A 53 -13.32 -7.09 1.30
C LYS A 53 -11.96 -6.42 1.43
N HIS A 54 -11.66 -5.43 0.58
CA HIS A 54 -10.43 -4.64 0.68
C HIS A 54 -10.30 -4.03 2.09
N LEU A 55 -11.33 -3.32 2.55
CA LEU A 55 -11.32 -2.68 3.86
C LEU A 55 -11.26 -3.72 5.01
N ALA A 56 -11.91 -4.87 4.87
CA ALA A 56 -11.89 -5.93 5.88
C ALA A 56 -10.49 -6.53 6.03
N ILE A 57 -9.79 -6.78 4.93
CA ILE A 57 -8.39 -7.21 4.93
C ILE A 57 -7.50 -6.13 5.57
N SER A 58 -7.66 -4.86 5.21
CA SER A 58 -6.84 -3.78 5.78
C SER A 58 -6.95 -3.69 7.31
N ARG A 59 -8.13 -3.96 7.88
CA ARG A 59 -8.35 -4.02 9.34
C ARG A 59 -7.65 -5.18 10.05
N CYS A 60 -7.10 -6.15 9.32
CA CYS A 60 -6.25 -7.18 9.91
C CYS A 60 -4.90 -6.61 10.37
N PHE A 61 -4.51 -5.45 9.87
CA PHE A 61 -3.18 -4.85 10.11
C PHE A 61 -3.21 -3.67 11.08
N GLY A 62 -4.40 -3.23 11.52
CA GLY A 62 -4.57 -2.14 12.46
C GLY A 62 -5.86 -1.36 12.22
N GLU A 63 -5.99 -0.26 12.96
CA GLU A 63 -7.08 0.69 12.77
C GLU A 63 -6.88 1.46 11.46
N LEU A 64 -7.98 1.68 10.73
CA LEU A 64 -7.94 2.45 9.48
C LEU A 64 -8.01 3.93 9.78
N GLU A 65 -7.19 4.71 9.10
CA GLU A 65 -7.13 6.16 9.26
C GLU A 65 -7.59 6.89 8.01
N ILE A 66 -8.14 8.08 8.21
CA ILE A 66 -8.50 8.97 7.11
C ILE A 66 -7.24 9.66 6.61
N HIS A 67 -6.90 9.44 5.35
CA HIS A 67 -5.68 10.00 4.75
C HIS A 67 -5.62 11.54 4.90
N PRO A 68 -4.50 12.15 5.33
CA PRO A 68 -4.43 13.56 5.69
C PRO A 68 -4.53 14.54 4.50
N PHE A 69 -4.56 14.04 3.26
CA PHE A 69 -4.71 14.82 2.03
C PHE A 69 -6.13 14.68 1.43
N PRO A 70 -7.06 15.61 1.71
CA PRO A 70 -8.46 15.52 1.27
C PRO A 70 -8.66 15.36 -0.25
N PRO A 71 -7.89 16.02 -1.14
CA PRO A 71 -8.10 15.90 -2.58
C PRO A 71 -7.91 14.48 -3.13
N ALA A 72 -7.21 13.60 -2.42
CA ALA A 72 -7.02 12.21 -2.84
C ALA A 72 -8.07 11.25 -2.24
N ARG A 73 -8.90 11.69 -1.29
CA ARG A 73 -9.87 10.82 -0.63
C ARG A 73 -10.99 10.43 -1.60
N SER A 74 -11.45 9.19 -1.51
CA SER A 74 -12.64 8.78 -2.24
C SER A 74 -13.86 9.55 -1.76
N ARG A 75 -14.75 9.90 -2.69
CA ARG A 75 -16.01 10.59 -2.39
C ARG A 75 -17.04 9.67 -1.73
N GLU A 76 -16.93 8.37 -2.01
CA GLU A 76 -17.88 7.34 -1.55
C GLU A 76 -17.37 6.63 -0.28
N HIS A 77 -16.05 6.45 -0.16
CA HIS A 77 -15.43 5.69 0.93
C HIS A 77 -14.36 6.53 1.66
N PRO A 78 -14.68 7.20 2.78
CA PRO A 78 -13.77 8.14 3.45
C PRO A 78 -12.40 7.58 3.90
N LEU A 79 -12.31 6.26 4.08
CA LEU A 79 -11.08 5.55 4.46
C LEU A 79 -10.23 5.10 3.27
N LEU A 80 -10.67 5.40 2.05
CA LEU A 80 -9.93 5.10 0.83
C LEU A 80 -9.40 6.37 0.18
N ILE A 81 -8.29 6.21 -0.52
CA ILE A 81 -7.78 7.19 -1.48
C ILE A 81 -7.90 6.64 -2.89
N GLU A 82 -8.12 7.54 -3.84
CA GLU A 82 -8.19 7.22 -5.27
C GLU A 82 -6.83 7.51 -5.92
N ILE A 83 -6.11 6.45 -6.28
CA ILE A 83 -4.85 6.53 -7.02
C ILE A 83 -5.13 6.17 -8.48
N GLY A 84 -5.10 7.16 -9.37
CA GLY A 84 -5.40 6.96 -10.80
C GLY A 84 -6.84 7.35 -11.18
N GLY A 85 -7.41 6.68 -12.20
CA GLY A 85 -8.76 6.97 -12.70
C GLY A 85 -8.88 8.27 -13.49
N ASP A 86 -10.09 8.84 -13.55
CA ASP A 86 -10.39 10.11 -14.23
C ASP A 86 -10.12 11.34 -13.33
N ASN A 87 -10.05 11.14 -12.00
CA ASN A 87 -9.77 12.17 -11.00
C ASN A 87 -8.29 12.20 -10.59
N ARG A 88 -7.37 12.20 -11.56
CA ARG A 88 -5.93 12.20 -11.25
C ARG A 88 -5.49 13.57 -10.74
N ASN A 89 -5.12 13.63 -9.47
CA ASN A 89 -4.24 14.70 -9.01
C ASN A 89 -2.85 14.47 -9.63
N GLN A 90 -2.34 15.45 -10.38
CA GLN A 90 -1.00 15.35 -10.94
C GLN A 90 0.01 15.50 -9.81
N ALA A 91 0.78 14.44 -9.57
CA ALA A 91 1.96 14.51 -8.72
C ALA A 91 3.11 15.10 -9.53
N TYR A 92 3.64 16.22 -9.05
CA TYR A 92 4.82 16.86 -9.63
C TYR A 92 5.98 16.68 -8.67
N VAL A 93 7.06 16.08 -9.16
CA VAL A 93 8.33 16.02 -8.45
C VAL A 93 9.35 16.82 -9.24
N TYR A 94 10.03 17.73 -8.55
CA TYR A 94 11.14 18.46 -9.11
C TYR A 94 12.43 17.68 -8.81
N ASP A 95 13.04 17.14 -9.86
CA ASP A 95 14.28 16.35 -9.80
C ASP A 95 15.41 17.21 -10.37
N GLU A 96 15.88 18.16 -9.55
CA GLU A 96 16.95 19.16 -9.80
C GLU A 96 16.83 19.99 -11.10
N SER A 97 16.86 19.35 -12.26
CA SER A 97 16.70 19.94 -13.58
C SER A 97 15.36 19.63 -14.26
N ASP A 98 14.70 18.53 -13.88
CA ASP A 98 13.54 18.00 -14.60
C ASP A 98 12.25 18.04 -13.76
N LEU A 99 11.17 18.54 -14.36
CA LEU A 99 9.82 18.31 -13.85
C LEU A 99 9.39 16.89 -14.20
N ARG A 100 9.22 16.03 -13.19
CA ARG A 100 8.63 14.69 -13.35
C ARG A 100 7.15 14.76 -13.04
N VAL A 101 6.33 14.33 -13.99
CA VAL A 101 4.87 14.23 -13.85
C VAL A 101 4.48 12.77 -13.61
N ASN A 102 3.58 12.53 -12.65
CA ASN A 102 3.09 11.20 -12.26
C ASN A 102 4.21 10.23 -11.83
N ARG A 103 5.30 10.78 -11.29
CA ARG A 103 6.35 10.02 -10.60
C ARG A 103 6.55 10.67 -9.24
N ILE A 104 6.55 9.86 -8.21
CA ILE A 104 6.87 10.27 -6.85
C ILE A 104 8.26 9.73 -6.49
N ALA A 105 9.04 10.52 -5.75
CA ALA A 105 10.38 10.11 -5.31
C ALA A 105 10.29 8.88 -4.39
N TRP A 106 11.41 8.20 -4.14
CA TRP A 106 11.46 7.21 -3.06
C TRP A 106 11.07 7.88 -1.75
N HIS A 107 10.00 7.38 -1.12
CA HIS A 107 9.45 7.95 0.09
C HIS A 107 8.74 6.87 0.90
N ARG A 108 8.33 7.25 2.10
CA ARG A 108 7.32 6.55 2.87
C ARG A 108 6.08 7.43 2.90
N ASP A 109 4.90 6.81 2.80
CA ASP A 109 3.63 7.50 2.94
C ASP A 109 3.59 8.29 4.26
N THR A 110 2.97 9.47 4.21
CA THR A 110 2.79 10.39 5.33
C THR A 110 4.06 10.79 6.10
N ALA A 111 5.27 10.58 5.57
CA ALA A 111 6.52 11.00 6.24
C ALA A 111 6.65 12.51 6.51
N TYR A 112 5.73 13.33 5.98
CA TYR A 112 5.62 14.77 6.23
C TYR A 112 4.68 15.13 7.40
N THR A 113 3.99 14.16 8.01
CA THR A 113 3.11 14.38 9.17
C THR A 113 3.86 14.13 10.49
N PRO A 114 3.48 14.82 11.59
CA PRO A 114 4.12 14.64 12.90
C PRO A 114 3.83 13.25 13.48
N ASP A 115 2.62 12.76 13.27
CA ASP A 115 2.21 11.42 13.62
C ASP A 115 2.37 10.53 12.40
N ILE A 116 3.10 9.43 12.58
CA ILE A 116 3.35 8.46 11.53
C ILE A 116 2.79 7.12 12.01
N CYS A 117 1.79 6.63 11.30
CA CYS A 117 1.15 5.33 11.50
C CYS A 117 2.09 4.21 11.04
#